data_AF-A0A1B0GKY3-F1
#
_entry.id   AF-A0A1B0GKY3-F1
#
_cell.length_a   1.000
_cell.length_b   1.000
_cell.length_c   1.000
_cell.angle_alpha   90.00
_cell.angle_beta   90.00
_cell.angle_gamma   90.00
#
_symmetry.space_group_name_H-M   'P 1'
#
loop_
_entity.id
_entity.type
_entity.pdbx_description
1 polymer ?
#
loop_
_entity_poly.entity_id
_entity_poly.type
_entity_poly.pdbx_seq_one_letter_code
_entity_poly.pdbx_strand_id
1 'polypeptide(L)'
;HEVIFEHANNIEGPWHEYEFAYKPGNVNYSLPMAGPYLPRLDFQFYDVAGSTISKQTWIYAFALRLLNNESSVRKLLSARNFPHKPPKFVRATLFEYHYTPWAEHNNLAYWTRHSVGEFLPPCSVDDATLQARLKALKIPLKYNIPPVTNTLLKDALLFIRNQTTLIEGSFFVFTFLALGFAIIATNRRRD
;
A
#
# COMPACT_ATOMS: atom_id res chain seq x y z
N HIS A 1 -7.48 13.68 -3.65
CA HIS A 1 -7.25 13.41 -2.22
C HIS A 1 -6.66 12.03 -2.07
N GLU A 2 -5.69 11.85 -1.18
CA GLU A 2 -5.05 10.57 -0.88
C GLU A 2 -4.70 10.48 0.60
N VAL A 3 -4.87 9.30 1.19
CA VAL A 3 -4.49 9.03 2.58
C VAL A 3 -3.09 8.42 2.62
N ILE A 4 -2.19 9.06 3.35
CA ILE A 4 -0.80 8.62 3.54
C ILE A 4 -0.59 8.23 4.99
N PHE A 5 -0.06 7.03 5.21
CA PHE A 5 0.34 6.58 6.55
C PHE A 5 1.74 7.06 6.85
N GLU A 6 1.97 7.41 8.10
CA GLU A 6 3.26 7.87 8.61
C GLU A 6 3.62 7.09 9.86
N HIS A 7 4.93 6.89 10.07
CA HIS A 7 5.47 6.28 11.28
C HIS A 7 6.47 7.20 11.98
N ALA A 8 6.55 7.06 13.30
CA ALA A 8 7.52 7.76 14.12
C ALA A 8 7.89 6.95 15.36
N ASN A 9 9.05 7.27 15.94
CA ASN A 9 9.50 6.73 17.23
C ASN A 9 9.17 7.65 18.40
N ASN A 10 8.86 8.93 18.13
CA ASN A 10 8.40 9.91 19.09
C ASN A 10 7.15 10.59 18.54
N ILE A 11 6.23 10.99 19.42
CA ILE A 11 4.96 11.63 19.05
C ILE A 11 5.20 12.99 18.35
N GLU A 12 6.28 13.68 18.72
CA GLU A 12 6.70 14.96 18.12
C GLU A 12 7.36 14.77 16.74
N GLY A 13 7.66 13.53 16.34
CA GLY A 13 8.36 13.20 15.10
C GLY A 13 9.87 12.95 15.29
N PRO A 14 10.66 12.92 14.20
CA PRO A 14 10.22 13.10 12.82
C PRO A 14 9.26 12.00 12.37
N TRP A 15 8.28 12.39 11.55
CA TRP A 15 7.33 11.48 10.92
C TRP A 15 7.82 11.10 9.52
N HIS A 16 7.75 9.82 9.20
CA HIS A 16 8.19 9.27 7.93
C HIS A 16 7.02 8.59 7.22
N GLU A 17 6.82 8.92 5.96
CA GLU A 17 5.73 8.38 5.16
C GLU A 17 6.01 6.95 4.69
N TYR A 18 4.99 6.10 4.80
CA TYR A 18 4.95 4.83 4.08
C TYR A 18 4.65 5.09 2.61
N GLU A 19 5.55 4.66 1.73
CA GLU A 19 5.39 4.82 0.30
C GLU A 19 4.53 3.67 -0.26
N PHE A 20 3.47 4.03 -0.97
CA PHE A 20 2.65 3.10 -1.73
C PHE A 20 3.28 2.85 -3.11
N ALA A 21 3.05 1.67 -3.69
CA ALA A 21 3.68 1.32 -4.95
C ALA A 21 3.02 2.00 -6.16
N TYR A 22 1.70 2.26 -6.11
CA TYR A 22 0.93 2.76 -7.25
C TYR A 22 0.13 4.04 -6.94
N LYS A 23 0.52 4.79 -5.89
CA LYS A 23 -0.10 6.07 -5.50
C LYS A 23 0.92 7.20 -5.59
N PRO A 24 0.50 8.47 -5.72
CA PRO A 24 1.42 9.59 -5.90
C PRO A 24 2.08 10.01 -4.56
N GLY A 25 2.57 9.06 -3.76
CA GLY A 25 3.19 9.37 -2.46
C GLY A 25 4.48 10.19 -2.63
N ASN A 26 5.34 9.77 -3.56
CA ASN A 26 6.54 10.52 -3.89
C ASN A 26 6.27 11.51 -5.03
N VAL A 27 6.30 12.79 -4.70
CA VAL A 27 5.99 13.89 -5.62
C VAL A 27 6.96 14.01 -6.81
N ASN A 28 8.15 13.41 -6.72
CA ASN A 28 9.18 13.49 -7.74
C ASN A 28 9.06 12.41 -8.83
N TYR A 29 8.11 11.48 -8.71
CA TYR A 29 7.92 10.41 -9.69
C TYR A 29 6.53 10.46 -10.32
N SER A 30 6.46 10.07 -11.59
CA SER A 30 5.19 9.78 -12.24
C SER A 30 4.58 8.49 -11.68
N LEU A 31 3.26 8.34 -11.87
CA LEU A 31 2.57 7.12 -11.48
C LEU A 31 2.95 5.95 -12.38
N PRO A 32 3.18 4.75 -11.82
CA PRO A 32 3.34 3.55 -12.64
C PRO A 32 2.02 3.14 -13.30
N MET A 33 2.13 2.37 -14.38
CA MET A 33 0.98 1.80 -15.09
C MET A 33 0.31 0.72 -14.22
N ALA A 34 -0.77 1.09 -13.52
CA ALA A 34 -1.48 0.19 -12.60
C ALA A 34 -2.52 -0.72 -13.29
N GLY A 35 -3.17 -0.25 -14.35
CA GLY A 35 -4.12 -1.05 -15.13
C GLY A 35 -3.37 -1.93 -16.13
N PRO A 36 -3.74 -3.20 -16.36
CA PRO A 36 -4.89 -3.96 -15.84
C PRO A 36 -4.61 -4.77 -14.57
N TYR A 37 -3.44 -4.58 -13.95
CA TYR A 37 -3.03 -5.34 -12.77
C TYR A 37 -3.89 -5.05 -11.53
N LEU A 38 -4.43 -3.84 -11.39
CA LEU A 38 -5.35 -3.42 -10.32
C LEU A 38 -4.80 -3.76 -8.91
N PRO A 39 -3.75 -3.07 -8.45
CA PRO A 39 -3.10 -3.33 -7.15
C PRO A 39 -4.11 -3.23 -6.01
N ARG A 40 -4.31 -4.35 -5.30
CA ARG A 40 -5.45 -4.52 -4.39
C ARG A 40 -5.49 -3.51 -3.25
N LEU A 41 -4.35 -3.26 -2.59
CA LEU A 41 -4.28 -2.35 -1.44
C LEU A 41 -4.40 -0.89 -1.90
N ASP A 42 -3.60 -0.48 -2.89
CA ASP A 42 -3.59 0.88 -3.42
C ASP A 42 -4.98 1.27 -3.96
N PHE A 43 -5.66 0.34 -4.63
CA PHE A 43 -7.02 0.50 -5.13
C PHE A 43 -8.05 0.61 -3.99
N GLN A 44 -7.90 -0.17 -2.90
CA GLN A 44 -8.75 0.04 -1.71
C GLN A 44 -8.59 1.46 -1.15
N PHE A 45 -7.38 2.02 -1.17
CA PHE A 45 -7.14 3.37 -0.67
C PHE A 45 -7.70 4.48 -1.56
N TYR A 46 -8.00 4.21 -2.84
CA TYR A 46 -8.71 5.15 -3.70
C TYR A 46 -10.08 5.51 -3.11
N ASP A 47 -10.83 4.51 -2.63
CA ASP A 47 -12.14 4.72 -2.00
C ASP A 47 -12.02 5.34 -0.60
N VAL A 48 -10.93 5.05 0.11
CA VAL A 48 -10.71 5.54 1.48
C VAL A 48 -10.64 7.07 1.53
N ALA A 49 -9.97 7.69 0.56
CA ALA A 49 -9.76 9.14 0.56
C ALA A 49 -11.05 9.96 0.42
N GLY A 50 -12.10 9.36 -0.16
CA GLY A 50 -13.44 9.95 -0.25
C GLY A 50 -14.38 9.55 0.90
N SER A 51 -13.88 8.82 1.91
CA SER A 51 -14.70 8.24 2.97
C SER A 51 -14.23 8.67 4.35
N THR A 52 -14.96 8.24 5.38
CA THR A 52 -14.58 8.45 6.79
C THR A 52 -13.99 7.15 7.34
N ILE A 53 -13.04 7.27 8.27
CA ILE A 53 -12.43 6.11 8.94
C ILE A 53 -13.48 5.17 9.58
N SER A 54 -14.61 5.71 10.05
CA SER A 54 -15.74 4.94 10.61
C SER A 54 -16.36 3.95 9.61
N LYS A 55 -16.33 4.27 8.31
CA LYS A 55 -16.81 3.39 7.23
C LYS A 55 -15.74 2.39 6.78
N GLN A 56 -14.47 2.79 6.88
CA GLN A 56 -13.31 1.99 6.45
C GLN A 56 -12.63 1.34 7.66
N THR A 57 -13.37 0.49 8.38
CA THR A 57 -12.94 -0.07 9.67
C THR A 57 -11.69 -0.96 9.60
N TRP A 58 -11.36 -1.50 8.43
CA TRP A 58 -10.15 -2.29 8.21
C TRP A 58 -8.87 -1.46 8.41
N ILE A 59 -8.94 -0.12 8.36
CA ILE A 59 -7.81 0.78 8.58
C ILE A 59 -7.22 0.62 9.98
N TYR A 60 -8.04 0.35 11.00
CA TYR A 60 -7.53 0.07 12.35
C TYR A 60 -6.66 -1.19 12.39
N ALA A 61 -7.07 -2.24 11.65
CA ALA A 61 -6.26 -3.45 11.52
C ALA A 61 -4.97 -3.17 10.74
N PHE A 62 -5.05 -2.36 9.69
CA PHE A 62 -3.89 -1.97 8.91
C PHE A 62 -2.87 -1.19 9.76
N ALA A 63 -3.31 -0.20 10.53
CA ALA A 63 -2.49 0.56 11.46
C ALA A 63 -1.82 -0.33 12.53
N LEU A 64 -2.57 -1.27 13.13
CA LEU A 64 -2.01 -2.23 14.09
C LEU A 64 -0.90 -3.09 13.46
N ARG A 65 -1.11 -3.56 12.23
CA ARG A 65 -0.10 -4.40 11.54
C ARG A 65 1.14 -3.61 11.12
N LEU A 66 0.99 -2.32 10.81
CA LEU A 66 2.12 -1.40 10.60
C LEU A 66 2.91 -1.18 11.90
N LEU A 67 2.21 -0.93 13.01
CA LEU A 67 2.83 -0.81 14.34
C LEU A 67 3.60 -2.07 14.75
N ASN A 68 3.10 -3.26 14.38
CA ASN A 68 3.78 -4.53 14.61
C ASN A 68 4.87 -4.86 13.57
N ASN A 69 5.09 -4.00 12.56
CA ASN A 69 5.98 -4.22 11.43
C ASN A 69 5.79 -5.59 10.76
N GLU A 70 4.53 -5.98 10.53
CA GLU A 70 4.22 -7.31 10.03
C GLU A 70 4.70 -7.49 8.58
N SER A 71 5.44 -8.58 8.33
CA SER A 71 5.99 -8.86 7.00
C SER A 71 4.94 -8.99 5.90
N SER A 72 3.71 -9.38 6.25
CA SER A 72 2.59 -9.52 5.31
C SER A 72 2.15 -8.15 4.77
N VAL A 73 2.15 -7.11 5.59
CA VAL A 73 1.79 -5.73 5.21
C VAL A 73 2.96 -5.03 4.54
N ARG A 74 4.19 -5.25 5.00
CA ARG A 74 5.39 -4.69 4.37
C ARG A 74 5.50 -5.06 2.89
N LYS A 75 5.05 -6.27 2.52
CA LYS A 75 5.04 -6.74 1.11
C LYS A 75 3.96 -6.08 0.23
N LEU A 76 2.98 -5.39 0.83
CA LEU A 76 1.92 -4.71 0.09
C LEU A 76 2.27 -3.25 -0.24
N LEU A 77 3.23 -2.69 0.48
CA LEU A 77 3.71 -1.31 0.30
C LEU A 77 5.07 -1.33 -0.41
N SER A 78 5.51 -0.15 -0.85
CA SER A 78 6.86 0.00 -1.40
C SER A 78 7.89 -0.28 -0.31
N ALA A 79 9.02 -0.91 -0.67
CA ALA A 79 10.11 -1.16 0.28
C ALA A 79 10.81 0.13 0.76
N ARG A 80 10.53 1.26 0.12
CA ARG A 80 11.09 2.57 0.47
C ARG A 80 10.53 3.06 1.80
N ASN A 81 11.39 3.69 2.60
CA ASN A 81 11.04 4.33 3.89
C ASN A 81 10.43 3.41 4.97
N PHE A 82 10.59 2.09 4.84
CA PHE A 82 10.15 1.16 5.89
C PHE A 82 11.11 1.15 7.09
N PRO A 83 10.58 1.19 8.33
CA PRO A 83 11.43 1.11 9.51
C PRO A 83 11.96 -0.31 9.70
N HIS A 84 13.23 -0.42 10.09
CA HIS A 84 13.85 -1.71 10.42
C HIS A 84 13.27 -2.36 11.68
N LYS A 85 12.74 -1.54 12.61
CA LYS A 85 12.12 -1.97 13.86
C LYS A 85 10.66 -1.54 13.89
N PRO A 86 9.79 -2.23 14.66
CA PRO A 86 8.44 -1.78 14.92
C PRO A 86 8.40 -0.32 15.38
N PRO A 87 7.70 0.58 14.67
CA PRO A 87 7.58 1.97 15.08
C PRO A 87 6.70 2.08 16.33
N LYS A 88 6.93 3.11 17.14
CA LYS A 88 6.11 3.34 18.35
C LYS A 88 4.76 3.98 18.02
N PHE A 89 4.73 4.80 16.99
CA PHE A 89 3.54 5.55 16.60
C PHE A 89 3.28 5.41 15.11
N VAL A 90 2.00 5.32 14.75
CA VAL A 90 1.50 5.41 13.38
C VAL A 90 0.36 6.42 13.36
N ARG A 91 0.32 7.24 12.32
CA ARG A 91 -0.80 8.14 12.01
C ARG A 91 -1.15 8.06 10.53
N ALA A 92 -2.25 8.66 10.13
CA ALA A 92 -2.56 8.84 8.72
C ALA A 92 -3.06 10.26 8.45
N THR A 93 -2.54 10.87 7.40
CA THR A 93 -2.82 12.25 7.00
C THR A 93 -3.47 12.24 5.62
N LEU A 94 -4.51 13.06 5.45
CA LEU A 94 -5.18 13.28 4.17
C LEU A 94 -4.49 14.42 3.43
N PHE A 95 -4.04 14.13 2.22
CA PHE A 95 -3.42 15.10 1.32
C PHE A 95 -4.28 15.33 0.09
N GLU A 96 -4.28 16.55 -0.41
CA GLU A 96 -4.78 16.87 -1.74
C GLU A 96 -3.59 17.00 -2.68
N TYR A 97 -3.68 16.30 -3.83
CA TYR A 97 -2.64 16.23 -4.84
C TYR A 97 -3.12 16.93 -6.10
N HIS A 98 -2.21 17.71 -6.69
CA HIS A 98 -2.39 18.38 -7.98
C HIS A 98 -1.19 18.06 -8.88
N TYR A 99 -1.41 18.05 -10.18
CA TYR A 99 -0.29 18.01 -11.11
C TYR A 99 0.48 19.33 -11.03
N THR A 100 1.81 19.25 -11.09
CA THR A 100 2.63 20.45 -11.19
C THR A 100 2.26 21.20 -12.49
N PRO A 101 1.95 22.50 -12.43
CA PRO A 101 1.61 23.28 -13.62
C PRO A 101 2.78 23.30 -14.61
N TRP A 102 2.46 23.26 -15.92
CA TRP A 102 3.49 23.35 -16.96
C TRP A 102 4.31 24.65 -16.90
N ALA A 103 3.73 25.74 -16.39
CA ALA A 103 4.44 27.01 -16.20
C ALA A 103 5.58 26.92 -15.17
N GLU A 104 5.54 25.93 -14.28
CA GLU A 104 6.54 25.66 -13.25
C GLU A 104 7.49 24.52 -13.66
N HIS A 105 7.68 24.27 -14.95
CA HIS A 105 8.46 23.12 -15.47
C HIS A 105 9.92 23.04 -14.98
N ASN A 106 10.48 24.13 -14.44
CA ASN A 106 11.79 24.09 -13.76
C ASN A 106 11.74 23.35 -12.41
N ASN A 107 10.54 23.09 -11.89
CA ASN A 107 10.28 22.26 -10.73
C ASN A 107 10.32 20.79 -11.17
N LEU A 108 11.27 20.03 -10.64
CA LEU A 108 11.49 18.62 -11.01
C LEU A 108 10.38 17.68 -10.48
N ALA A 109 9.44 18.19 -9.68
CA ALA A 109 8.34 17.42 -9.14
C ALA A 109 7.18 17.26 -10.13
N TYR A 110 6.62 16.06 -10.22
CA TYR A 110 5.42 15.75 -11.01
C TYR A 110 4.13 16.18 -10.31
N TRP A 111 4.15 16.23 -8.98
CA TRP A 111 2.99 16.51 -8.15
C TRP A 111 3.28 17.63 -7.18
N THR A 112 2.27 18.45 -6.91
CA THR A 112 2.21 19.32 -5.73
C THR A 112 1.18 18.75 -4.78
N ARG A 113 1.40 18.90 -3.47
CA ARG A 113 0.46 18.42 -2.47
C ARG A 113 0.41 19.34 -1.26
N HIS A 114 -0.73 19.35 -0.59
CA HIS A 114 -0.89 20.01 0.70
C HIS A 114 -1.75 19.15 1.64
N SER A 115 -1.48 19.26 2.94
CA SER A 115 -2.22 18.52 3.96
C SER A 115 -3.59 19.16 4.16
N VAL A 116 -4.65 18.37 3.99
CA VAL A 116 -6.04 18.80 4.19
C VAL A 116 -6.46 18.57 5.63
N GLY A 117 -6.03 17.46 6.23
CA GLY A 117 -6.39 17.15 7.61
C GLY A 117 -5.89 15.80 8.07
N GLU A 118 -6.16 15.51 9.34
CA GLU A 118 -5.84 14.24 9.97
C GLU A 118 -6.91 13.19 9.64
N PHE A 119 -6.49 12.03 9.14
CA PHE A 119 -7.40 10.92 8.83
C PHE A 119 -7.43 9.88 9.96
N LEU A 120 -6.27 9.58 10.55
CA LEU A 120 -6.12 8.74 11.73
C LEU A 120 -5.16 9.45 12.70
N PRO A 121 -5.59 9.75 13.94
CA PRO A 121 -4.71 10.34 14.94
C PRO A 121 -3.53 9.42 15.26
N PRO A 122 -2.41 10.00 15.74
CA PRO A 122 -1.30 9.22 16.25
C PRO A 122 -1.74 8.16 17.24
N CYS A 123 -1.47 6.90 16.93
CA CYS A 123 -1.81 5.76 17.77
C CYS A 123 -0.59 4.87 17.99
N SER A 124 -0.61 4.17 19.13
CA SER A 124 0.41 3.20 19.55
C SER A 124 -0.25 1.84 19.77
N VAL A 125 0.55 0.78 19.86
CA VAL A 125 0.06 -0.58 20.16
C VAL A 125 -0.69 -0.62 21.50
N ASP A 126 -0.21 0.14 22.48
CA ASP A 126 -0.77 0.20 23.84
C ASP A 126 -1.89 1.25 23.99
N ASP A 127 -2.25 1.93 22.90
CA ASP A 127 -3.32 2.94 22.94
C ASP A 127 -4.69 2.28 23.21
N ALA A 128 -5.32 2.71 24.29
CA ALA A 128 -6.63 2.22 24.71
C ALA A 128 -7.71 2.47 23.65
N THR A 129 -7.62 3.57 22.89
CA THR A 129 -8.64 3.89 21.89
C THR A 129 -8.59 2.92 20.71
N LEU A 130 -7.39 2.65 20.18
CA LEU A 130 -7.17 1.69 19.10
C LEU A 130 -7.59 0.28 19.54
N GLN A 131 -7.18 -0.16 20.74
CA GLN A 131 -7.54 -1.48 21.26
C GLN A 131 -9.05 -1.64 21.47
N ALA A 132 -9.72 -0.62 22.00
CA ALA A 132 -11.18 -0.64 22.17
C ALA A 132 -11.91 -0.77 20.83
N ARG A 133 -11.45 -0.05 19.79
CA ARG A 133 -12.01 -0.14 18.43
C ARG A 133 -11.80 -1.52 17.82
N LEU A 134 -10.59 -2.08 17.93
CA LEU A 134 -10.28 -3.41 17.41
C LEU A 134 -11.10 -4.51 18.11
N LYS A 135 -11.27 -4.40 19.44
CA LYS A 135 -12.11 -5.31 20.23
C LYS A 135 -13.58 -5.22 19.82
N ALA A 136 -14.11 -4.01 19.63
CA ALA A 136 -15.48 -3.79 19.18
C ALA A 136 -15.73 -4.40 17.78
N LEU A 137 -14.73 -4.33 16.90
CA LEU A 137 -14.76 -4.92 15.55
C LEU A 137 -14.46 -6.42 15.52
N LYS A 138 -14.17 -7.05 16.66
CA LYS A 138 -13.76 -8.46 16.78
C LYS A 138 -12.52 -8.79 15.93
N ILE A 139 -11.63 -7.82 15.74
CA ILE A 139 -10.38 -8.00 15.01
C ILE A 139 -9.32 -8.50 15.99
N PRO A 140 -8.67 -9.64 15.73
CA PRO A 140 -7.67 -10.19 16.65
C PRO A 140 -6.41 -9.32 16.66
N LEU A 141 -5.88 -9.01 17.85
CA LEU A 141 -4.64 -8.24 18.02
C LEU A 141 -3.40 -9.02 17.54
N LYS A 142 -3.45 -10.35 17.63
CA LYS A 142 -2.42 -11.25 17.11
C LYS A 142 -3.07 -12.20 16.12
N TYR A 143 -2.50 -12.28 14.92
CA TYR A 143 -2.92 -13.25 13.92
C TYR A 143 -2.23 -14.59 14.17
N ASN A 144 -3.01 -15.61 14.51
CA ASN A 144 -2.50 -16.97 14.66
C ASN A 144 -2.52 -17.66 13.30
N ILE A 145 -1.34 -18.09 12.84
CA ILE A 145 -1.21 -18.85 11.60
C ILE A 145 -1.79 -20.25 11.86
N PRO A 146 -2.79 -20.71 11.08
CA PRO A 146 -3.34 -22.05 11.26
C PRO A 146 -2.25 -23.11 11.02
N PRO A 147 -2.35 -24.28 11.68
CA PRO A 147 -1.42 -25.37 11.46
C PRO A 147 -1.47 -25.81 9.99
N VAL A 148 -0.30 -26.16 9.44
CA VAL A 148 -0.16 -26.52 8.04
C VAL A 148 -0.52 -27.99 7.86
N THR A 149 -1.57 -28.26 7.08
CA THR A 149 -2.02 -29.63 6.82
C THR A 149 -1.05 -30.41 5.92
N ASN A 150 -0.49 -29.74 4.88
CA ASN A 150 0.43 -30.36 3.93
C ASN A 150 1.66 -29.45 3.73
N THR A 151 2.81 -29.91 4.22
CA THR A 151 4.08 -29.18 4.17
C THR A 151 4.63 -29.08 2.75
N LEU A 152 4.56 -30.15 1.96
CA LEU A 152 5.05 -30.16 0.58
C LEU A 152 4.28 -29.19 -0.30
N LEU A 153 2.95 -29.18 -0.20
CA LEU A 153 2.12 -28.23 -0.94
C LEU A 153 2.39 -26.80 -0.48
N LYS A 154 2.56 -26.57 0.83
CA LYS A 154 2.94 -25.26 1.36
C LYS A 154 4.27 -24.80 0.75
N ASP A 155 5.29 -25.64 0.74
CA ASP A 155 6.61 -25.25 0.25
C ASP A 155 6.59 -25.00 -1.26
N ALA A 156 5.85 -25.81 -2.02
CA ALA A 156 5.60 -25.56 -3.45
C ALA A 156 4.88 -24.21 -3.69
N LEU A 157 3.82 -23.92 -2.93
CA LEU A 157 3.09 -22.66 -3.03
C LEU A 157 3.95 -21.45 -2.63
N LEU A 158 4.77 -21.59 -1.59
CA LEU A 158 5.70 -20.56 -1.15
C LEU A 158 6.78 -20.31 -2.19
N PHE A 159 7.30 -21.36 -2.82
CA PHE A 159 8.24 -21.26 -3.93
C PHE A 159 7.63 -20.49 -5.10
N ILE A 160 6.45 -20.92 -5.58
CA ILE A 160 5.74 -20.24 -6.68
C ILE A 160 5.51 -18.77 -6.33
N ARG A 161 4.98 -18.50 -5.13
CA ARG A 161 4.76 -17.13 -4.65
C ARG A 161 6.04 -16.31 -4.67
N ASN A 162 7.15 -16.86 -4.18
CA ASN A 162 8.42 -16.14 -4.12
C ASN A 162 8.91 -15.76 -5.52
N GLN A 163 8.83 -16.68 -6.48
CA GLN A 163 9.20 -16.43 -7.87
C GLN A 163 8.30 -15.37 -8.53
N THR A 164 6.99 -15.45 -8.33
CA THR A 164 6.05 -14.46 -8.88
C THR A 164 6.27 -13.07 -8.30
N THR A 165 6.66 -12.96 -7.01
CA THR A 165 6.92 -11.66 -6.37
C THR A 165 8.21 -10.98 -6.82
N LEU A 166 9.08 -11.65 -7.58
CA LEU A 166 10.28 -11.02 -8.15
C LEU A 166 9.94 -10.08 -9.31
N ILE A 167 8.82 -10.33 -9.98
CA ILE A 167 8.36 -9.53 -11.11
C ILE A 167 7.25 -8.62 -10.60
N GLU A 168 7.32 -7.33 -10.91
CA GLU A 168 6.22 -6.41 -10.64
C GLU A 168 4.97 -6.89 -11.39
N GLY A 169 3.84 -7.00 -10.69
CA GLY A 169 2.63 -7.60 -11.26
C GLY A 169 2.10 -6.87 -12.50
N SER A 170 2.34 -5.56 -12.61
CA SER A 170 2.06 -4.76 -13.80
C SER A 170 2.76 -5.33 -15.04
N PHE A 171 4.09 -5.50 -15.00
CA PHE A 171 4.88 -6.06 -16.10
C PHE A 171 4.44 -7.47 -16.47
N PHE A 172 4.09 -8.30 -15.48
CA PHE A 172 3.57 -9.63 -15.74
C PHE A 172 2.31 -9.57 -16.60
N VAL A 173 1.31 -8.78 -16.20
CA VAL A 173 0.05 -8.65 -16.95
C VAL A 173 0.27 -8.06 -18.34
N PHE A 174 1.07 -7.00 -18.46
CA PHE A 174 1.37 -6.39 -19.76
C PHE A 174 2.11 -7.34 -20.71
N THR A 175 2.97 -8.21 -20.18
CA THR A 175 3.67 -9.22 -21.00
C THR A 175 2.67 -10.21 -21.62
N PHE A 176 1.70 -10.71 -20.84
CA PHE A 176 0.66 -11.59 -21.37
C PHE A 176 -0.24 -10.88 -22.40
N LEU A 177 -0.59 -9.62 -22.16
CA LEU A 177 -1.36 -8.83 -23.14
C LEU A 177 -0.57 -8.65 -24.44
N ALA A 178 0.70 -8.25 -24.36
CA ALA A 178 1.56 -8.06 -25.52
C ALA A 178 1.73 -9.37 -26.32
N LEU A 179 1.94 -10.49 -25.64
CA LEU A 179 2.02 -11.82 -26.25
C LEU A 179 0.70 -12.19 -26.96
N GLY A 180 -0.45 -11.94 -26.32
CA GLY A 180 -1.76 -12.16 -26.93
C GLY A 180 -1.95 -11.37 -28.22
N PHE A 181 -1.60 -10.07 -28.20
CA PHE A 181 -1.64 -9.23 -29.40
C PHE A 181 -0.69 -9.72 -30.51
N ALA A 182 0.52 -10.18 -30.15
CA ALA A 182 1.47 -10.71 -31.11
C ALA A 182 0.96 -11.99 -31.80
N ILE A 183 0.35 -12.92 -31.05
CA ILE A 183 -0.25 -14.14 -31.61
C ILE A 183 -1.39 -13.79 -32.58
N ILE A 184 -2.27 -12.87 -32.20
CA ILE A 184 -3.38 -12.42 -33.07
C ILE A 184 -2.84 -11.76 -34.34
N ALA A 185 -1.84 -10.88 -34.21
CA ALA A 185 -1.26 -10.16 -35.34
C ALA A 185 -0.52 -11.10 -36.31
N THR A 186 0.15 -12.14 -35.80
CA THR A 186 0.87 -13.12 -36.62
C THR A 186 -0.08 -14.09 -37.31
N ASN A 187 -1.17 -14.50 -36.67
CA ASN A 187 -2.21 -15.32 -37.31
C ASN A 187 -2.95 -14.55 -38.40
N ARG A 188 -3.32 -13.27 -38.16
CA ARG A 188 -4.01 -12.43 -39.15
C ARG A 188 -3.19 -12.12 -40.40
N ARG A 189 -1.86 -12.25 -40.35
CA ARG A 189 -0.97 -12.07 -41.52
C ARG A 189 -0.83 -13.34 -42.37
N ARG A 190 -1.33 -14.48 -41.89
CA ARG A 190 -1.27 -15.76 -42.62
C ARG A 190 -2.54 -16.06 -43.43
N ASP A 191 -3.63 -15.34 -43.17
CA ASP A 191 -4.87 -15.32 -43.95
C ASP A 191 -4.83 -14.19 -44.99
#